data_AF-A0AAD2D5C4-F1
#
_entry.id   AF-A0AAD2D5C4-F1
#
_cell.length_a   1.000
_cell.length_b   1.000
_cell.length_c   1.000
_cell.angle_alpha   90.00
_cell.angle_beta   90.00
_cell.angle_gamma   90.00
#
_symmetry.space_group_name_H-M   'P 1'
#
loop_
_entity.id
_entity.type
_entity.pdbx_description
1 polymer ?
#
loop_
_entity_poly.entity_id
_entity_poly.type
_entity_poly.pdbx_seq_one_letter_code
_entity_poly.pdbx_strand_id
1 'polypeptide(L)'
;MPVRTRSIRNKTARSTKSTKINIIGSIMNRKNTSQNSSKTRYREWVRQKYYNPEIKVVQEIAPRSFADMCKGYTPSEQKKYFSAIHKYKNFTVKVLKDYLSRNGQPNVGDKEYLIRKCADGAAFGAIPECPVCSNSVLYYSMWTGFYYCIADKKECKAKFTKKEIKRNRWYAPKAE
;
A
#
# COMPACT_ATOMS: atom_id res chain seq x y z
N MET A 1 27.21 -10.83 73.59
CA MET A 1 28.51 -11.52 73.39
C MET A 1 28.62 -11.92 71.92
N PRO A 2 29.76 -11.74 71.22
CA PRO A 2 30.55 -10.54 71.00
C PRO A 2 30.58 -10.12 69.52
N VAL A 3 30.88 -8.83 69.32
CA VAL A 3 31.31 -8.20 68.07
C VAL A 3 32.61 -8.86 67.58
N ARG A 4 32.72 -9.13 66.28
CA ARG A 4 34.01 -9.42 65.63
C ARG A 4 34.27 -8.45 64.49
N THR A 5 34.89 -7.33 64.85
CA THR A 5 35.73 -6.49 64.00
C THR A 5 37.04 -7.20 63.66
N ARG A 6 37.49 -7.08 62.41
CA ARG A 6 38.88 -7.18 61.92
C ARG A 6 38.85 -6.78 60.45
N SER A 7 39.83 -6.13 59.83
CA SER A 7 40.98 -5.34 60.24
C SER A 7 41.50 -4.72 58.94
N ILE A 8 41.99 -3.49 59.06
CA ILE A 8 42.59 -2.60 58.07
C ILE A 8 43.68 -3.28 57.22
N ARG A 9 43.75 -2.95 55.92
CA ARG A 9 45.01 -2.68 55.22
C ARG A 9 44.88 -1.53 54.22
N ASN A 10 45.56 -0.45 54.56
CA ASN A 10 45.93 0.68 53.70
C ASN A 10 46.93 0.27 52.62
N LYS A 11 46.95 1.02 51.51
CA LYS A 11 48.07 1.40 50.61
C LYS A 11 47.44 1.81 49.26
N THR A 12 47.74 2.88 48.56
CA THR A 12 48.72 3.99 48.67
C THR A 12 48.30 5.02 47.62
N ALA A 13 48.43 6.30 47.93
CA ALA A 13 48.29 7.38 46.96
C ALA A 13 49.43 7.35 45.93
N ARG A 14 49.12 7.62 44.66
CA ARG A 14 50.13 8.09 43.70
C ARG A 14 49.56 9.23 42.87
N SER A 15 49.98 10.43 43.26
CA SER A 15 49.86 11.66 42.48
C SER A 15 50.85 11.59 41.31
N THR A 16 50.40 11.95 40.11
CA THR A 16 51.27 12.49 39.06
C THR A 16 50.58 13.68 38.41
N LYS A 17 51.25 14.82 38.49
CA LYS A 17 50.89 16.10 37.90
C LYS A 17 51.07 16.07 36.38
N SER A 18 50.35 16.99 35.73
CA SER A 18 50.72 17.70 34.50
C SER A 18 50.68 16.91 33.19
N THR A 19 49.91 17.39 32.20
CA THR A 19 50.43 18.29 31.17
C THR A 19 49.24 18.83 30.36
N LYS A 20 49.09 20.16 30.30
CA LYS A 20 48.25 20.83 29.30
C LYS A 20 48.97 20.73 27.96
N ILE A 21 48.33 20.14 26.96
CA ILE A 21 48.67 20.36 25.56
C ILE A 21 47.38 20.81 24.86
N ASN A 22 47.34 22.10 24.53
CA ASN A 22 46.41 22.65 23.55
C ASN A 22 46.99 22.37 22.16
N ILE A 23 46.27 21.62 21.33
CA ILE A 23 46.45 21.64 19.87
C ILE A 23 45.09 21.98 19.27
N ILE A 24 45.08 23.12 18.59
CA ILE A 24 43.97 23.66 17.81
C ILE A 24 43.80 22.82 16.55
N GLY A 25 42.54 22.58 16.20
CA GLY A 25 42.10 22.37 14.83
C GLY A 25 41.96 20.92 14.42
N SER A 26 40.72 20.49 14.16
CA SER A 26 40.30 19.97 12.85
C SER A 26 38.98 19.19 12.90
N ILE A 27 38.07 19.61 12.01
CA ILE A 27 37.20 18.74 11.20
C ILE A 27 35.92 18.20 11.85
N MET A 28 34.83 18.85 11.44
CA MET A 28 33.49 18.37 11.11
C MET A 28 33.12 16.89 11.33
N ASN A 29 31.84 16.73 11.70
CA ASN A 29 30.94 15.60 11.38
C ASN A 29 31.20 14.25 12.07
N ARG A 30 30.77 14.13 13.33
CA ARG A 30 30.33 12.83 13.86
C ARG A 30 28.99 12.44 13.25
N LYS A 31 29.07 11.72 12.13
CA LYS A 31 27.94 11.03 11.50
C LYS A 31 27.46 9.89 12.41
N ASN A 32 26.14 9.82 12.55
CA ASN A 32 25.36 8.63 12.90
C ASN A 32 25.80 7.43 12.02
N THR A 33 26.59 6.50 12.57
CA THR A 33 27.10 5.32 11.84
C THR A 33 26.82 3.99 12.53
N SER A 34 25.75 3.86 13.32
CA SER A 34 25.40 2.54 13.91
C SER A 34 24.08 1.91 13.44
N GLN A 35 23.26 2.56 12.61
CA GLN A 35 21.99 1.98 12.13
C GLN A 35 21.93 1.63 10.63
N ASN A 36 22.94 1.99 9.83
CA ASN A 36 22.97 1.67 8.39
C ASN A 36 23.61 0.31 8.05
N SER A 37 24.32 -0.36 8.98
CA SER A 37 25.00 -1.63 8.67
C SER A 37 24.01 -2.81 8.53
N SER A 38 22.97 -2.86 9.37
CA SER A 38 22.01 -3.98 9.40
C SER A 38 21.08 -4.02 8.18
N LYS A 39 20.63 -2.85 7.68
CA LYS A 39 19.79 -2.76 6.47
C LYS A 39 20.56 -3.11 5.19
N THR A 40 21.83 -2.76 5.14
CA THR A 40 22.69 -3.05 3.98
C THR A 40 22.99 -4.54 3.89
N ARG A 41 23.26 -5.17 5.04
CA ARG A 41 23.51 -6.62 5.14
C ARG A 41 22.29 -7.48 4.77
N TYR A 42 21.07 -7.07 5.15
CA TYR A 42 19.84 -7.75 4.74
C TYR A 42 19.63 -7.67 3.22
N ARG A 43 19.89 -6.50 2.61
CA ARG A 43 19.79 -6.31 1.16
C ARG A 43 20.80 -7.16 0.39
N GLU A 44 22.04 -7.27 0.89
CA GLU A 44 23.07 -8.13 0.31
C GLU A 44 22.74 -9.62 0.44
N TRP A 45 22.22 -10.05 1.60
CA TRP A 45 21.81 -11.42 1.82
C TRP A 45 20.64 -11.84 0.90
N VAL A 46 19.63 -10.98 0.72
CA VAL A 46 18.53 -11.23 -0.23
C VAL A 46 19.06 -11.28 -1.67
N ARG A 47 20.01 -10.41 -2.04
CA ARG A 47 20.59 -10.40 -3.38
C ARG A 47 21.39 -11.69 -3.66
N GLN A 48 22.19 -12.18 -2.72
CA GLN A 48 22.93 -13.44 -2.90
C GLN A 48 22.02 -14.67 -2.93
N LYS A 49 20.94 -14.70 -2.15
CA LYS A 49 20.09 -15.89 -2.03
C LYS A 49 19.08 -16.05 -3.18
N TYR A 50 18.71 -14.97 -3.86
CA TYR A 50 17.64 -14.97 -4.87
C TYR A 50 18.06 -14.45 -6.26
N TYR A 51 19.33 -14.06 -6.46
CA TYR A 51 19.83 -13.68 -7.79
C TYR A 51 20.36 -14.91 -8.52
N ASN A 52 19.58 -15.43 -9.45
CA ASN A 52 20.02 -16.44 -10.41
C ASN A 52 20.46 -15.72 -11.71
N PRO A 53 21.76 -15.70 -12.06
CA PRO A 53 22.27 -15.03 -13.26
C PRO A 53 21.83 -15.71 -14.58
N GLU A 54 21.27 -16.91 -14.53
CA GLU A 54 20.81 -17.67 -15.70
C GLU A 54 19.34 -17.40 -16.07
N ILE A 55 18.57 -16.72 -15.20
CA ILE A 55 17.21 -16.26 -15.53
C ILE A 55 17.32 -14.92 -16.27
N LYS A 56 17.81 -14.97 -17.52
CA LYS A 56 17.48 -13.95 -18.50
C LYS A 56 16.02 -14.18 -18.90
N VAL A 57 15.23 -13.12 -18.88
CA VAL A 57 13.79 -13.05 -19.18
C VAL A 57 12.88 -13.15 -17.94
N VAL A 58 13.00 -12.17 -17.05
CA VAL A 58 11.76 -11.47 -16.68
C VAL A 58 11.64 -10.39 -17.75
N GLN A 59 10.84 -10.63 -18.79
CA GLN A 59 10.29 -9.50 -19.54
C GLN A 59 9.65 -8.61 -18.48
N GLU A 60 10.23 -7.44 -18.27
CA GLU A 60 9.51 -6.32 -17.71
C GLU A 60 8.26 -6.19 -18.57
N ILE A 61 7.14 -6.73 -18.09
CA ILE A 61 5.84 -6.42 -18.67
C ILE A 61 5.71 -4.94 -18.39
N ALA A 62 6.13 -4.12 -19.36
CA ALA A 62 5.94 -2.68 -19.31
C ALA A 62 4.51 -2.44 -18.82
N PRO A 63 4.29 -1.55 -17.84
CA PRO A 63 2.96 -1.31 -17.31
C PRO A 63 2.09 -1.02 -18.53
N ARG A 64 1.12 -1.91 -18.81
CA ARG A 64 0.27 -1.78 -19.98
C ARG A 64 -0.26 -0.36 -19.95
N SER A 65 -0.15 0.34 -21.08
CA SER A 65 -0.56 1.73 -21.14
C SER A 65 -1.95 1.86 -20.50
N PHE A 66 -2.22 2.91 -19.72
CA PHE A 66 -3.51 3.00 -19.03
C PHE A 66 -4.70 2.99 -20.01
N ALA A 67 -4.45 3.37 -21.28
CA ALA A 67 -5.38 3.20 -22.40
C ALA A 67 -5.72 1.73 -22.69
N ASP A 68 -4.77 0.81 -22.58
CA ASP A 68 -5.01 -0.64 -22.68
C ASP A 68 -5.84 -1.19 -21.51
N MET A 69 -5.81 -0.52 -20.35
CA MET A 69 -6.53 -0.96 -19.14
C MET A 69 -8.03 -0.67 -19.19
N CYS A 70 -8.47 0.24 -20.06
CA CYS A 70 -9.85 0.74 -20.13
C CYS A 70 -10.60 0.31 -21.40
N LYS A 71 -10.18 -0.78 -22.07
CA LYS A 71 -10.81 -1.28 -23.31
C LYS A 71 -12.31 -1.56 -23.19
N GLY A 72 -12.78 -1.87 -21.98
CA GLY A 72 -14.20 -2.05 -21.69
C GLY A 72 -15.01 -0.75 -21.69
N TYR A 73 -14.39 0.43 -21.71
CA TYR A 73 -15.07 1.72 -21.78
C TYR A 73 -14.90 2.39 -23.13
N THR A 74 -15.96 3.05 -23.58
CA THR A 74 -15.94 3.99 -24.71
C THR A 74 -15.12 5.25 -24.35
N PRO A 75 -14.61 6.00 -25.32
CA PRO A 75 -13.81 7.21 -25.06
C PRO A 75 -14.54 8.26 -24.18
N SER A 76 -15.86 8.39 -24.33
CA SER A 76 -16.68 9.30 -23.53
C SER A 76 -16.84 8.82 -22.08
N GLU A 77 -17.01 7.51 -21.87
CA GLU A 77 -17.02 6.89 -20.54
C GLU A 77 -15.66 7.04 -19.84
N GLN A 78 -14.57 6.84 -20.58
CA GLN A 78 -13.21 7.01 -20.05
C GLN A 78 -13.01 8.43 -19.51
N LYS A 79 -13.43 9.47 -20.25
CA LYS A 79 -13.33 10.86 -19.80
C LYS A 79 -14.03 11.09 -18.45
N LYS A 80 -15.25 10.55 -18.28
CA LYS A 80 -15.99 10.63 -17.01
C LYS A 80 -15.25 9.93 -15.87
N TYR A 81 -14.75 8.73 -16.13
CA TYR A 81 -13.99 7.94 -15.17
C TYR A 81 -12.71 8.67 -14.70
N PHE A 82 -11.94 9.24 -15.64
CA PHE A 82 -10.72 9.99 -15.29
C PHE A 82 -11.02 11.25 -14.48
N SER A 83 -12.05 12.00 -14.87
CA SER A 83 -12.50 13.17 -14.10
C SER A 83 -12.85 12.77 -12.66
N ALA A 84 -13.53 11.64 -12.48
CA ALA A 84 -13.85 11.11 -11.16
C ALA A 84 -12.60 10.65 -10.39
N ILE A 85 -11.63 10.00 -11.02
CA ILE A 85 -10.34 9.65 -10.39
C ILE A 85 -9.69 10.89 -9.79
N HIS A 86 -9.58 11.98 -10.56
CA HIS A 86 -8.96 13.21 -10.09
C HIS A 86 -9.66 13.79 -8.86
N LYS A 87 -10.99 13.71 -8.82
CA LYS A 87 -11.78 14.13 -7.65
C LYS A 87 -11.46 13.30 -6.40
N TYR A 88 -11.43 11.97 -6.52
CA TYR A 88 -11.26 11.07 -5.37
C TYR A 88 -9.81 10.93 -4.89
N LYS A 89 -8.80 11.33 -5.69
CA LYS A 89 -7.39 11.30 -5.27
C LYS A 89 -7.12 12.10 -3.99
N ASN A 90 -7.84 13.20 -3.80
CA ASN A 90 -7.68 14.10 -2.67
C ASN A 90 -8.33 13.58 -1.37
N PHE A 91 -9.13 12.52 -1.45
CA PHE A 91 -9.82 11.97 -0.30
C PHE A 91 -8.89 11.04 0.50
N THR A 92 -9.14 10.97 1.82
CA THR A 92 -8.44 10.02 2.69
C THR A 92 -9.00 8.60 2.51
N VAL A 93 -8.21 7.59 2.86
CA VAL A 93 -8.63 6.18 2.78
C VAL A 93 -9.91 5.94 3.60
N LYS A 94 -10.01 6.55 4.78
CA LYS A 94 -11.19 6.44 5.65
C LYS A 94 -12.45 6.92 4.92
N VAL A 95 -12.42 8.12 4.35
CA VAL A 95 -13.58 8.69 3.64
C VAL A 95 -13.94 7.84 2.42
N LEU A 96 -12.95 7.35 1.65
CA LEU A 96 -13.21 6.46 0.51
C LEU A 96 -13.90 5.16 0.93
N LYS A 97 -13.49 4.56 2.06
CA LYS A 97 -14.11 3.34 2.58
C LYS A 97 -15.53 3.57 3.05
N ASP A 98 -15.76 4.65 3.78
CA ASP A 98 -17.10 5.03 4.24
C ASP A 98 -18.02 5.29 3.06
N TYR A 99 -17.48 5.88 2.00
CA TYR A 99 -18.22 6.18 0.79
C TYR A 99 -18.63 4.95 0.00
N LEU A 100 -17.71 3.99 -0.14
CA LEU A 100 -18.02 2.69 -0.75
C LEU A 100 -19.06 1.92 0.06
N SER A 101 -18.92 1.92 1.39
CA SER A 101 -19.86 1.26 2.30
C SER A 101 -21.29 1.80 2.14
N ARG A 102 -21.47 3.13 2.07
CA ARG A 102 -22.78 3.77 1.85
C ARG A 102 -23.43 3.40 0.51
N ASN A 103 -22.63 3.03 -0.49
CA ASN A 103 -23.10 2.61 -1.81
C ASN A 103 -23.17 1.07 -1.95
N GLY A 104 -23.05 0.33 -0.84
CA GLY A 104 -23.10 -1.14 -0.84
C GLY A 104 -21.96 -1.77 -1.64
N GLN A 105 -20.81 -1.09 -1.75
CA GLN A 105 -19.65 -1.59 -2.50
C GLN A 105 -18.56 -2.11 -1.56
N PRO A 106 -17.77 -3.11 -2.00
CA PRO A 106 -16.67 -3.63 -1.18
C PRO A 106 -15.58 -2.55 -0.97
N ASN A 107 -15.29 -2.25 0.29
CA ASN A 107 -14.37 -1.19 0.75
C ASN A 107 -12.97 -1.71 1.18
N VAL A 108 -12.60 -2.89 0.69
CA VAL A 108 -11.29 -3.52 0.92
C VAL A 108 -10.31 -3.18 -0.21
N GLY A 109 -9.02 -3.08 0.13
CA GLY A 109 -7.93 -2.80 -0.81
C GLY A 109 -7.06 -1.60 -0.41
N ASP A 110 -6.11 -1.27 -1.28
CA ASP A 110 -5.24 -0.10 -1.17
C ASP A 110 -5.95 1.19 -1.60
N LYS A 111 -5.33 2.34 -1.32
CA LYS A 111 -5.92 3.66 -1.63
C LYS A 111 -6.28 3.79 -3.11
N GLU A 112 -5.39 3.34 -4.00
CA GLU A 112 -5.62 3.44 -5.43
C GLU A 112 -6.79 2.59 -5.91
N TYR A 113 -6.94 1.36 -5.41
CA TYR A 113 -8.09 0.51 -5.73
C TYR A 113 -9.40 1.12 -5.23
N LEU A 114 -9.41 1.70 -4.02
CA LEU A 114 -10.58 2.40 -3.49
C LEU A 114 -10.95 3.62 -4.34
N ILE A 115 -9.96 4.41 -4.79
CA ILE A 115 -10.17 5.54 -5.72
C ILE A 115 -10.80 5.04 -7.03
N ARG A 116 -10.26 3.98 -7.64
CA ARG A 116 -10.77 3.42 -8.89
C ARG A 116 -12.23 2.97 -8.74
N LYS A 117 -12.57 2.29 -7.65
CA LYS A 117 -13.95 1.90 -7.35
C LYS A 117 -14.88 3.09 -7.18
N CYS A 118 -14.47 4.09 -6.41
CA CYS A 118 -15.28 5.31 -6.23
C CYS A 118 -15.47 6.06 -7.56
N ALA A 119 -14.44 6.08 -8.40
CA ALA A 119 -14.49 6.72 -9.71
C ALA A 119 -15.42 6.00 -10.69
N ASP A 120 -15.37 4.66 -10.74
CA ASP A 120 -16.30 3.84 -11.54
C ASP A 120 -17.74 4.03 -11.06
N GLY A 121 -17.97 3.97 -9.75
CA GLY A 121 -19.26 4.23 -9.14
C GLY A 121 -19.82 5.61 -9.47
N ALA A 122 -18.99 6.64 -9.37
CA ALA A 122 -19.40 8.02 -9.66
C ALA A 122 -19.67 8.27 -11.14
N ALA A 123 -18.95 7.60 -12.04
CA ALA A 123 -19.12 7.77 -13.47
C ALA A 123 -20.36 7.04 -14.02
N PHE A 124 -20.65 5.84 -13.49
CA PHE A 124 -21.62 4.93 -14.10
C PHE A 124 -22.70 4.38 -13.16
N GLY A 125 -22.60 4.62 -11.85
CA GLY A 125 -23.50 4.05 -10.84
C GLY A 125 -22.86 2.92 -10.02
N ALA A 126 -23.50 2.61 -8.89
CA ALA A 126 -23.11 1.49 -8.03
C ALA A 126 -23.34 0.15 -8.76
N ILE A 127 -22.38 -0.76 -8.64
CA ILE A 127 -22.51 -2.10 -9.24
C ILE A 127 -23.50 -2.91 -8.39
N PRO A 128 -24.52 -3.54 -9.01
CA PRO A 128 -25.51 -4.31 -8.26
C PRO A 128 -24.94 -5.66 -7.79
N GLU A 129 -25.72 -6.32 -6.96
CA GLU A 129 -25.53 -7.72 -6.61
C GLU A 129 -25.75 -8.62 -7.83
N CYS A 130 -25.18 -9.82 -7.78
CA CYS A 130 -25.33 -10.80 -8.83
C CYS A 130 -26.80 -11.24 -8.97
N PRO A 131 -27.44 -11.09 -10.14
CA PRO A 131 -28.86 -11.42 -10.30
C PRO A 131 -29.15 -12.93 -10.25
N VAL A 132 -28.12 -13.78 -10.31
CA VAL A 132 -28.27 -15.25 -10.28
C VAL A 132 -28.19 -15.80 -8.86
N CYS A 133 -27.29 -15.28 -8.03
CA CYS A 133 -27.04 -15.83 -6.69
C CYS A 133 -27.28 -14.85 -5.55
N SER A 134 -27.31 -13.54 -5.82
CA SER A 134 -27.46 -12.46 -4.82
C SER A 134 -26.44 -12.46 -3.66
N ASN A 135 -25.48 -13.39 -3.64
CA ASN A 135 -24.50 -13.55 -2.56
C ASN A 135 -23.35 -12.54 -2.61
N SER A 136 -23.10 -11.91 -3.77
CA SER A 136 -21.98 -10.99 -3.94
C SER A 136 -22.27 -9.87 -4.95
N VAL A 137 -21.60 -8.74 -4.73
CA VAL A 137 -21.54 -7.64 -5.70
C VAL A 137 -20.70 -8.05 -6.90
N LEU A 138 -21.17 -7.73 -8.10
CA LEU A 138 -20.44 -8.04 -9.33
C LEU A 138 -19.10 -7.27 -9.40
N TYR A 139 -18.09 -7.90 -9.98
CA TYR A 139 -16.82 -7.28 -10.34
C TYR A 139 -16.84 -6.87 -11.81
N TYR A 140 -16.66 -5.58 -12.08
CA TYR A 140 -16.50 -5.11 -13.45
C TYR A 140 -15.02 -5.11 -13.86
N SER A 141 -14.70 -5.88 -14.91
CA SER A 141 -13.36 -5.86 -15.51
C SER A 141 -13.28 -4.79 -16.59
N MET A 142 -12.54 -3.71 -16.31
CA MET A 142 -12.29 -2.62 -17.25
C MET A 142 -11.55 -3.06 -18.52
N TRP A 143 -10.91 -4.22 -18.48
CA TRP A 143 -10.07 -4.77 -19.54
C TRP A 143 -10.90 -5.53 -20.56
N THR A 144 -11.85 -6.33 -20.06
CA THR A 144 -12.68 -7.21 -20.89
C THR A 144 -14.07 -6.63 -21.15
N GLY A 145 -14.52 -5.65 -20.35
CA GLY A 145 -15.84 -5.04 -20.47
C GLY A 145 -16.99 -5.89 -19.90
N PHE A 146 -16.67 -6.95 -19.16
CA PHE A 146 -17.65 -7.86 -18.57
C PHE A 146 -17.75 -7.74 -17.05
N TYR A 147 -18.92 -8.09 -16.52
CA TYR A 147 -19.16 -8.28 -15.10
C TYR A 147 -19.00 -9.75 -14.73
N TYR A 148 -18.37 -9.99 -13.58
CA TYR A 148 -18.12 -11.32 -13.04
C TYR A 148 -18.67 -11.42 -11.63
N CYS A 149 -19.34 -12.52 -11.33
CA CYS A 149 -19.68 -12.84 -9.95
C CYS A 149 -18.41 -13.23 -9.16
N ILE A 150 -18.24 -12.69 -7.94
CA ILE A 150 -17.09 -12.97 -7.06
C ILE A 150 -17.42 -14.07 -6.04
N ALA A 151 -18.70 -14.41 -5.86
CA ALA A 151 -19.13 -15.52 -5.00
C ALA A 151 -18.35 -16.80 -5.32
N ASP A 152 -18.27 -17.70 -4.34
CA ASP A 152 -17.45 -18.90 -4.45
C ASP A 152 -17.70 -19.62 -5.77
N LYS A 153 -16.60 -20.00 -6.45
CA LYS A 153 -16.65 -20.55 -7.82
C LYS A 153 -17.54 -21.79 -7.96
N LYS A 154 -17.85 -22.47 -6.85
CA LYS A 154 -18.75 -23.62 -6.83
C LYS A 154 -20.23 -23.21 -6.86
N GLU A 155 -20.55 -22.00 -6.41
CA GLU A 155 -21.91 -21.49 -6.28
C GLU A 155 -22.33 -20.65 -7.47
N CYS A 156 -21.44 -19.81 -8.03
CA CYS A 156 -21.79 -18.96 -9.16
C CYS A 156 -20.58 -18.60 -10.04
N LYS A 157 -20.69 -18.87 -11.34
CA LYS A 157 -19.71 -18.46 -12.38
C LYS A 157 -20.33 -17.53 -13.42
N ALA A 158 -21.41 -16.85 -13.05
CA ALA A 158 -22.14 -16.01 -13.98
C ALA A 158 -21.25 -14.86 -14.48
N LYS A 159 -21.37 -14.61 -15.78
CA LYS A 159 -20.69 -13.55 -16.51
C LYS A 159 -21.75 -12.75 -17.25
N PHE A 160 -21.70 -11.43 -17.13
CA PHE A 160 -22.71 -10.56 -17.72
C PHE A 160 -22.08 -9.48 -18.60
N THR A 161 -22.84 -9.07 -19.61
CA THR A 161 -22.52 -7.95 -20.48
C THR A 161 -23.02 -6.63 -19.88
N LYS A 162 -22.43 -5.49 -20.26
CA LYS A 162 -22.94 -4.15 -19.86
C LYS A 162 -24.44 -3.92 -20.11
N LYS A 163 -25.00 -4.52 -21.17
CA LYS A 163 -26.40 -4.35 -21.53
C LYS A 163 -27.37 -5.09 -20.60
N GLU A 164 -26.90 -6.16 -19.96
CA GLU A 164 -27.70 -7.02 -19.09
C GLU A 164 -27.79 -6.47 -17.65
N ILE A 165 -26.80 -5.68 -17.24
CA ILE A 165 -26.69 -5.18 -15.87
C ILE A 165 -27.11 -3.72 -15.79
N LYS A 166 -28.20 -3.47 -15.06
CA LYS A 166 -28.61 -2.12 -14.67
C LYS A 166 -27.91 -1.74 -13.37
N ARG A 167 -27.07 -0.69 -13.41
CA ARG A 167 -26.39 -0.17 -12.22
C ARG A 167 -27.34 0.60 -11.31
N ASN A 168 -27.07 0.52 -10.01
CA ASN A 168 -27.79 1.24 -8.97
C ASN A 168 -27.36 2.70 -8.91
N ARG A 169 -28.21 3.55 -8.32
CA ARG A 169 -27.89 4.97 -8.12
C ARG A 169 -26.67 5.11 -7.21
N TRP A 170 -25.72 5.95 -7.64
CA TRP A 170 -24.56 6.32 -6.83
C TRP A 170 -24.86 7.58 -6.02
N TYR A 171 -24.70 7.51 -4.70
CA TYR A 171 -24.91 8.63 -3.79
C TYR A 171 -23.60 9.42 -3.66
N ALA A 172 -23.59 10.71 -3.96
CA ALA A 172 -22.43 11.61 -3.86
C ALA A 172 -21.88 11.71 -2.41
N PRO A 173 -20.58 11.98 -2.20
CA PRO A 173 -20.09 12.24 -0.84
C PRO A 173 -20.77 13.51 -0.34
N LYS A 174 -21.20 13.52 0.93
CA LYS A 174 -21.63 14.76 1.57
C LYS A 174 -20.40 15.68 1.60
N ALA A 175 -20.57 16.92 1.13
CA ALA A 175 -19.56 17.95 1.38
C ALA A 175 -19.49 18.13 2.90
N GLU A 176 -18.30 17.89 3.46
CA GLU A 176 -17.99 18.30 4.83
C GLU A 176 -17.60 19.77 4.85
#